data_AF-A0AAX7SRV6-F1
#
_entry.id   AF-A0AAX7SRV6-F1
#
_cell.length_a   1.000
_cell.length_b   1.000
_cell.length_c   1.000
_cell.angle_alpha   90.00
_cell.angle_beta   90.00
_cell.angle_gamma   90.00
#
_symmetry.space_group_name_H-M   'P 1'
#
loop_
_entity.id
_entity.type
_entity.pdbx_description
1 polymer ?
#
loop_
_entity_poly.entity_id
_entity_poly.type
_entity_poly.pdbx_seq_one_letter_code
_entity_poly.pdbx_strand_id
1 'polypeptide(L)'
;MLQPTISIKATSLKLYGFFMLGTISSTFVVNGPHSKRTGFLYPQPSTLAQSFRLPPQLRAEMAPTKKGEKKKGRSAINEVVTREYTINVHKRIHGVSFKKRAPRAIKEIRKFAVKEMGTPDVRIDTRLNKAVWSKGVRNVPYRIRVRLSRKRNEDEDSPNKLYTLVTYVPVTTCKGLQTVNVDEN
;
A
#
# COMPACT_ATOMS: atom_id res chain seq x y z
N MET A 1 10.77 -71.89 -5.08
CA MET A 1 11.02 -71.34 -6.43
C MET A 1 11.24 -69.84 -6.31
N LEU A 2 12.46 -69.44 -6.67
CA LEU A 2 12.98 -68.13 -7.12
C LEU A 2 12.14 -66.86 -6.88
N GLN A 3 12.72 -65.93 -6.11
CA GLN A 3 12.54 -64.48 -6.34
C GLN A 3 13.26 -64.07 -7.64
N PRO A 4 12.94 -62.88 -8.17
CA PRO A 4 14.05 -61.99 -8.49
C PRO A 4 13.84 -60.53 -8.04
N THR A 5 14.86 -60.04 -7.35
CA THR A 5 15.31 -58.65 -7.25
C THR A 5 15.77 -58.12 -8.62
N ILE A 6 15.43 -56.89 -9.00
CA ILE A 6 16.19 -56.14 -10.03
C ILE A 6 16.43 -54.69 -9.59
N SER A 7 17.64 -54.24 -9.92
CA SER A 7 18.47 -53.19 -9.37
C SER A 7 18.69 -52.07 -10.41
N ILE A 8 18.75 -50.81 -9.92
CA ILE A 8 19.59 -49.65 -10.29
C ILE A 8 19.77 -49.28 -11.78
N LYS A 9 19.57 -47.98 -12.11
CA LYS A 9 20.59 -47.12 -12.77
C LYS A 9 20.23 -45.63 -12.80
N ALA A 10 21.09 -44.83 -12.18
CA ALA A 10 21.24 -43.40 -12.42
C ALA A 10 21.95 -43.18 -13.77
N THR A 11 21.54 -42.16 -14.53
CA THR A 11 22.31 -41.64 -15.66
C THR A 11 22.32 -40.11 -15.65
N SER A 12 23.54 -39.63 -15.87
CA SER A 12 24.10 -38.29 -15.75
C SER A 12 23.67 -37.30 -16.84
N LEU A 13 23.88 -36.02 -16.50
CA LEU A 13 24.09 -34.80 -17.29
C LEU A 13 24.06 -34.89 -18.83
N LYS A 14 23.49 -33.85 -19.46
CA LYS A 14 24.16 -33.08 -20.53
C LYS A 14 23.56 -31.68 -20.73
N LEU A 15 24.41 -30.67 -20.54
CA LEU A 15 24.32 -29.33 -21.12
C LEU A 15 24.25 -29.42 -22.65
N TYR A 16 23.33 -28.71 -23.29
CA TYR A 16 23.35 -28.17 -24.67
C TYR A 16 22.12 -27.24 -24.75
N GLY A 17 22.07 -26.09 -25.40
CA GLY A 17 22.94 -25.45 -26.36
C GLY A 17 22.31 -24.11 -26.75
N PHE A 18 23.20 -23.26 -27.23
CA PHE A 18 23.06 -21.88 -27.67
C PHE A 18 22.24 -21.76 -28.97
N PHE A 19 21.56 -20.62 -29.15
CA PHE A 19 21.16 -20.00 -30.44
C PHE A 19 20.21 -20.74 -31.40
N MET A 20 19.09 -20.10 -31.77
CA MET A 20 18.85 -19.70 -33.18
C MET A 20 17.58 -18.85 -33.35
N LEU A 21 17.67 -18.00 -34.36
CA LEU A 21 16.77 -16.94 -34.80
C LEU A 21 15.43 -17.41 -35.36
N GLY A 22 14.46 -16.48 -35.35
CA GLY A 22 13.58 -16.23 -36.50
C GLY A 22 12.22 -16.90 -36.46
N THR A 23 11.16 -16.08 -36.41
CA THR A 23 9.86 -16.47 -36.96
C THR A 23 9.34 -15.38 -37.89
N ILE A 24 8.84 -15.87 -39.01
CA ILE A 24 8.38 -15.19 -40.21
C ILE A 24 6.84 -15.13 -40.15
N SER A 25 6.32 -13.97 -40.54
CA SER A 25 5.07 -13.71 -41.29
C SER A 25 3.71 -14.21 -40.78
N SER A 26 2.73 -13.30 -40.93
CA SER A 26 1.48 -13.52 -41.68
C SER A 26 0.17 -13.38 -40.90
N THR A 27 -0.55 -12.31 -41.26
CA THR A 27 -2.01 -12.12 -41.46
C THR A 27 -3.01 -12.64 -40.41
N PHE A 28 -3.98 -11.79 -40.01
CA PHE A 28 -5.39 -11.86 -40.47
C PHE A 28 -6.31 -10.79 -39.81
N VAL A 29 -6.83 -9.89 -40.64
CA VAL A 29 -8.22 -9.35 -40.77
C VAL A 29 -9.15 -9.25 -39.53
N VAL A 30 -9.85 -8.09 -39.37
CA VAL A 30 -11.33 -7.95 -39.37
C VAL A 30 -11.83 -6.53 -38.99
N ASN A 31 -12.41 -5.87 -40.01
CA ASN A 31 -13.64 -5.05 -40.10
C ASN A 31 -13.93 -3.81 -39.24
N GLY A 32 -14.26 -2.72 -39.96
CA GLY A 32 -15.60 -2.10 -39.86
C GLY A 32 -15.67 -0.63 -39.41
N PRO A 33 -16.12 0.31 -40.25
CA PRO A 33 -16.20 1.74 -39.93
C PRO A 33 -17.61 2.20 -39.52
N HIS A 34 -17.71 3.15 -38.58
CA HIS A 34 -18.96 3.91 -38.37
C HIS A 34 -18.73 5.37 -37.95
N SER A 35 -18.90 6.27 -38.93
CA SER A 35 -19.73 7.47 -38.89
C SER A 35 -19.30 8.78 -38.17
N LYS A 36 -19.60 9.87 -38.92
CA LYS A 36 -19.83 11.31 -38.58
C LYS A 36 -18.62 12.24 -38.76
N ARG A 37 -18.56 13.03 -39.85
CA ARG A 37 -19.25 14.30 -40.21
C ARG A 37 -18.67 15.55 -39.50
N THR A 38 -18.43 16.57 -40.34
CA THR A 38 -18.23 18.03 -40.08
C THR A 38 -16.94 18.38 -39.32
N GLY A 39 -15.92 19.06 -39.85
CA GLY A 39 -15.87 20.14 -40.84
C GLY A 39 -15.79 21.47 -40.09
N PHE A 40 -14.60 22.06 -39.93
CA PHE A 40 -14.41 23.51 -39.79
C PHE A 40 -12.95 23.89 -40.05
N LEU A 41 -12.81 24.74 -41.05
CA LEU A 41 -11.61 25.37 -41.61
C LEU A 41 -10.98 26.33 -40.60
N TYR A 42 -9.67 26.26 -40.36
CA TYR A 42 -8.92 27.33 -39.70
C TYR A 42 -8.10 28.09 -40.74
N PRO A 43 -8.29 29.41 -40.91
CA PRO A 43 -7.37 30.22 -41.67
C PRO A 43 -6.15 30.58 -40.81
N GLN A 44 -4.97 30.55 -41.42
CA GLN A 44 -3.74 31.12 -40.86
C GLN A 44 -3.69 32.61 -41.21
N PRO A 45 -3.38 33.50 -40.25
CA PRO A 45 -2.88 34.83 -40.58
C PRO A 45 -1.37 34.94 -40.41
N SER A 46 -0.76 35.43 -41.49
CA SER A 46 0.62 35.79 -41.72
C SER A 46 1.08 37.02 -40.93
N THR A 47 2.31 36.92 -40.41
CA THR A 47 3.40 37.92 -40.27
C THR A 47 3.12 39.42 -40.04
N LEU A 48 3.93 39.95 -39.09
CA LEU A 48 4.44 41.33 -38.91
C LEU A 48 3.60 42.33 -38.09
N ALA A 49 3.94 42.44 -36.80
CA ALA A 49 4.10 43.75 -36.13
C ALA A 49 4.84 43.62 -34.78
N GLN A 50 6.00 44.26 -34.72
CA GLN A 50 6.53 45.07 -33.63
C GLN A 50 6.74 44.46 -32.22
N SER A 51 8.03 44.44 -31.89
CA SER A 51 8.64 44.48 -30.57
C SER A 51 7.87 45.29 -29.52
N PHE A 52 7.41 44.61 -28.47
CA PHE A 52 7.23 45.18 -27.14
C PHE A 52 7.97 44.31 -26.11
N ARG A 53 9.20 44.70 -25.83
CA ARG A 53 10.00 44.16 -24.72
C ARG A 53 9.41 44.74 -23.44
N LEU A 54 8.69 43.93 -22.65
CA LEU A 54 8.17 44.34 -21.35
C LEU A 54 9.32 44.68 -20.38
N PRO A 55 9.19 45.75 -19.56
CA PRO A 55 10.25 46.22 -18.67
C PRO A 55 10.51 45.26 -17.50
N PRO A 56 11.78 45.03 -17.09
CA PRO A 56 12.13 44.12 -16.01
C PRO A 56 12.06 44.79 -14.62
N GLN A 57 10.94 45.41 -14.28
CA GLN A 57 10.79 46.19 -13.03
C GLN A 57 9.69 45.67 -12.08
N LEU A 58 9.55 44.35 -11.97
CA LEU A 58 8.73 43.70 -10.93
C LEU A 58 9.30 42.30 -10.56
N ARG A 59 10.62 42.25 -10.33
CA ARG A 59 11.33 41.07 -9.79
C ARG A 59 12.19 41.41 -8.57
N ALA A 60 11.73 42.35 -7.76
CA ALA A 60 12.23 42.56 -6.41
C ALA A 60 11.07 42.36 -5.43
N GLU A 61 11.37 41.75 -4.28
CA GLU A 61 10.46 41.41 -3.17
C GLU A 61 9.62 40.11 -3.31
N MET A 62 10.30 38.97 -3.46
CA MET A 62 9.82 37.72 -2.84
C MET A 62 10.74 37.42 -1.65
N ALA A 63 10.25 37.77 -0.45
CA ALA A 63 10.90 37.48 0.83
C ALA A 63 11.34 36.00 0.92
N PRO A 64 12.48 35.68 1.57
CA PRO A 64 12.83 34.29 1.83
C PRO A 64 11.77 33.69 2.75
N THR A 65 10.97 32.77 2.20
CA THR A 65 10.01 31.98 2.98
C THR A 65 10.76 31.17 4.03
N LYS A 66 10.58 31.58 5.29
CA LYS A 66 10.89 30.89 6.55
C LYS A 66 11.87 29.72 6.46
N LYS A 67 13.11 29.99 6.88
CA LYS A 67 14.08 28.99 7.38
C LYS A 67 13.35 27.90 8.16
N GLY A 68 13.59 26.67 7.74
CA GLY A 68 12.95 25.47 8.27
C GLY A 68 12.91 25.45 9.79
N GLU A 69 11.71 25.24 10.32
CA GLU A 69 11.52 24.80 11.69
C GLU A 69 12.38 23.55 11.89
N LYS A 70 13.46 23.69 12.67
CA LYS A 70 14.18 22.56 13.22
C LYS A 70 13.16 21.73 13.98
N LYS A 71 12.74 20.61 13.38
CA LYS A 71 11.93 19.59 14.07
C LYS A 71 12.68 19.24 15.35
N LYS A 72 12.14 19.65 16.50
CA LYS A 72 12.55 19.16 17.83
C LYS A 72 12.82 17.67 17.68
N GLY A 73 14.03 17.22 18.01
CA GLY A 73 14.39 15.81 17.95
C GLY A 73 13.29 15.01 18.67
N ARG A 74 12.70 14.02 18.00
CA ARG A 74 11.69 13.15 18.62
C ARG A 74 12.37 12.52 19.84
N SER A 75 11.89 12.86 21.04
CA SER A 75 12.42 12.29 22.28
C SER A 75 12.21 10.78 22.32
N ALA A 76 13.06 10.04 23.02
CA ALA A 76 12.97 8.58 23.15
C ALA A 76 11.60 8.10 23.70
N ILE A 77 10.94 8.92 24.53
CA ILE A 77 9.58 8.65 25.03
C ILE A 77 8.55 8.71 23.89
N ASN A 78 8.75 9.59 22.91
CA ASN A 78 7.92 9.62 21.72
C ASN A 78 8.21 8.45 20.78
N GLU A 79 9.18 7.57 21.06
CA GLU A 79 9.45 6.36 20.26
C GLU A 79 8.64 5.16 20.75
N VAL A 80 8.51 4.94 22.05
CA VAL A 80 7.66 3.87 22.58
C VAL A 80 6.30 4.46 22.93
N VAL A 81 5.27 4.05 22.19
CA VAL A 81 3.95 4.67 22.29
C VAL A 81 2.91 3.58 22.21
N THR A 82 1.95 3.60 23.13
CA THR A 82 0.75 2.77 23.01
C THR A 82 -0.52 3.61 23.03
N ARG A 83 -1.41 3.30 22.09
CA ARG A 83 -2.63 4.05 21.87
C ARG A 83 -3.74 3.12 21.45
N GLU A 84 -4.93 3.42 21.94
CA GLU A 84 -6.14 2.77 21.47
C GLU A 84 -6.87 3.60 20.45
N TYR A 85 -7.23 2.93 19.36
CA TYR A 85 -7.95 3.51 18.25
C TYR A 85 -9.21 2.70 17.95
N THR A 86 -10.23 3.41 17.47
CA THR A 86 -11.41 2.79 16.89
C THR A 86 -11.31 2.89 15.38
N ILE A 87 -11.01 1.77 14.70
CA ILE A 87 -10.88 1.73 13.25
C ILE A 87 -12.28 1.56 12.64
N ASN A 88 -12.69 2.51 11.79
CA ASN A 88 -13.85 2.33 10.93
C ASN A 88 -13.45 1.49 9.72
N VAL A 89 -13.76 0.20 9.77
CA VAL A 89 -13.46 -0.77 8.71
C VAL A 89 -14.49 -0.66 7.59
N HIS A 90 -15.75 -0.38 7.92
CA HIS A 90 -16.86 -0.30 6.95
C HIS A 90 -16.58 0.70 5.82
N LYS A 91 -16.09 1.90 6.15
CA LYS A 91 -15.73 2.92 5.15
C LYS A 91 -14.58 2.47 4.21
N ARG A 92 -13.67 1.62 4.69
CA ARG A 92 -12.48 1.20 3.93
C ARG A 92 -12.73 0.00 3.03
N ILE A 93 -13.72 -0.82 3.37
CA ILE A 93 -14.11 -2.01 2.59
C ILE A 93 -15.36 -1.76 1.73
N HIS A 94 -15.83 -0.52 1.66
CA HIS A 94 -16.96 -0.14 0.82
C HIS A 94 -16.64 -0.40 -0.66
N GLY A 95 -17.59 -0.98 -1.41
CA GLY A 95 -17.41 -1.33 -2.82
C GLY A 95 -16.50 -2.53 -3.11
N VAL A 96 -15.99 -3.24 -2.09
CA VAL A 96 -15.13 -4.42 -2.29
C VAL A 96 -15.97 -5.68 -2.48
N SER A 97 -15.54 -6.56 -3.39
CA SER A 97 -16.19 -7.86 -3.62
C SER A 97 -16.21 -8.72 -2.35
N PHE A 98 -17.31 -9.45 -2.13
CA PHE A 98 -17.56 -10.15 -0.85
C PHE A 98 -16.45 -11.13 -0.45
N LYS A 99 -15.89 -11.87 -1.41
CA LYS A 99 -14.79 -12.83 -1.18
C LYS A 99 -13.48 -12.16 -0.72
N LYS A 100 -13.32 -10.85 -0.97
CA LYS A 100 -12.11 -10.10 -0.64
C LYS A 100 -12.27 -9.16 0.55
N ARG A 101 -13.44 -9.10 1.22
CA ARG A 101 -13.70 -8.13 2.29
C ARG A 101 -12.84 -8.33 3.53
N ALA A 102 -12.85 -9.51 4.15
CA ALA A 102 -11.99 -9.82 5.30
C ALA A 102 -10.48 -9.67 5.01
N PRO A 103 -9.92 -10.25 3.93
CA PRO A 103 -8.50 -10.07 3.65
C PRO A 103 -8.15 -8.61 3.31
N ARG A 104 -9.08 -7.86 2.70
CA ARG A 104 -8.88 -6.42 2.51
C ARG A 104 -8.91 -5.66 3.82
N ALA A 105 -9.81 -5.98 4.75
CA ALA A 105 -9.89 -5.35 6.06
C ALA A 105 -8.56 -5.45 6.82
N ILE A 106 -7.92 -6.63 6.81
CA ILE A 106 -6.61 -6.85 7.47
C ILE A 106 -5.53 -5.97 6.82
N LYS A 107 -5.50 -5.88 5.48
CA LYS A 107 -4.57 -4.98 4.77
C LYS A 107 -4.83 -3.52 5.12
N GLU A 108 -6.08 -3.12 5.26
CA GLU A 108 -6.45 -1.76 5.64
C GLU A 108 -6.14 -1.43 7.12
N ILE A 109 -6.22 -2.42 8.02
CA ILE A 109 -5.76 -2.30 9.41
C ILE A 109 -4.23 -2.13 9.44
N ARG A 110 -3.49 -2.93 8.64
CA ARG A 110 -2.04 -2.78 8.50
C ARG A 110 -1.66 -1.37 8.02
N LYS A 111 -2.31 -0.89 6.95
CA LYS A 111 -2.11 0.47 6.44
C LYS A 111 -2.43 1.55 7.47
N PHE A 112 -3.44 1.32 8.32
CA PHE A 112 -3.75 2.24 9.41
C PHE A 112 -2.60 2.32 10.42
N ALA A 113 -2.08 1.18 10.85
CA ALA A 113 -0.98 1.13 11.80
C ALA A 113 0.29 1.80 11.24
N VAL A 114 0.62 1.55 9.96
CA VAL A 114 1.73 2.23 9.28
C VAL A 114 1.53 3.75 9.27
N LYS A 115 0.30 4.23 9.00
CA LYS A 115 -0.01 5.67 8.95
C LYS A 115 0.11 6.36 10.31
N GLU A 116 -0.44 5.75 11.37
CA GLU A 116 -0.48 6.35 12.70
C GLU A 116 0.85 6.26 13.44
N MET A 117 1.54 5.11 13.33
CA MET A 117 2.79 4.85 14.07
C MET A 117 4.06 5.15 13.26
N GLY A 118 3.95 5.20 11.93
CA GLY A 118 5.08 5.49 11.04
C GLY A 118 6.09 4.36 10.93
N THR A 119 5.74 3.12 11.33
CA THR A 119 6.63 1.96 11.20
C THR A 119 6.25 1.14 9.97
N PRO A 120 7.24 0.68 9.18
CA PRO A 120 6.98 -0.23 8.06
C PRO A 120 6.66 -1.66 8.54
N ASP A 121 7.29 -2.12 9.63
CA ASP A 121 6.96 -3.40 10.26
C ASP A 121 5.72 -3.27 11.16
N VAL A 122 4.72 -4.10 10.87
CA VAL A 122 3.44 -4.17 11.57
C VAL A 122 3.08 -5.64 11.75
N ARG A 123 2.96 -6.04 13.02
CA ARG A 123 2.61 -7.40 13.42
C ARG A 123 1.17 -7.39 13.91
N ILE A 124 0.32 -8.22 13.30
CA ILE A 124 -1.09 -8.32 13.65
C ILE A 124 -1.26 -9.50 14.60
N ASP A 125 -1.81 -9.26 15.78
CA ASP A 125 -2.09 -10.32 16.73
C ASP A 125 -3.15 -11.30 16.20
N THR A 126 -3.01 -12.56 16.58
CA THR A 126 -3.93 -13.64 16.21
C THR A 126 -5.34 -13.39 16.73
N ARG A 127 -5.50 -12.75 17.91
CA ARG A 127 -6.83 -12.42 18.46
C ARG A 127 -7.56 -11.40 17.60
N LEU A 128 -6.84 -10.38 17.10
CA LEU A 128 -7.40 -9.42 16.15
C LEU A 128 -7.80 -10.10 14.84
N ASN A 129 -6.96 -11.01 14.34
CA ASN A 129 -7.30 -11.78 13.15
C ASN A 129 -8.61 -12.57 13.38
N LYS A 130 -8.72 -13.32 14.49
CA LYS A 130 -9.95 -14.06 14.83
C LYS A 130 -11.17 -13.14 14.93
N ALA A 131 -11.05 -11.96 15.54
CA ALA A 131 -12.15 -11.00 15.64
C ALA A 131 -12.61 -10.48 14.26
N VAL A 132 -11.68 -10.21 13.34
CA VAL A 132 -11.98 -9.79 11.97
C VAL A 132 -12.69 -10.90 11.17
N TRP A 133 -12.29 -12.16 11.37
CA TRP A 133 -12.85 -13.33 10.69
C TRP A 133 -14.06 -13.97 11.39
N SER A 134 -14.46 -13.49 12.57
CA SER A 134 -15.50 -14.09 13.41
C SER A 134 -16.84 -14.34 12.72
N LYS A 135 -17.23 -13.46 11.80
CA LYS A 135 -18.49 -13.54 11.03
C LYS A 135 -18.28 -14.03 9.59
N GLY A 136 -17.11 -14.60 9.29
CA GLY A 136 -16.72 -15.07 7.96
C GLY A 136 -16.22 -13.95 7.02
N VAL A 137 -16.06 -14.31 5.74
CA VAL A 137 -15.38 -13.44 4.75
C VAL A 137 -16.17 -12.20 4.35
N ARG A 138 -17.50 -12.30 4.33
CA ARG A 138 -18.41 -11.25 3.83
C ARG A 138 -18.74 -10.20 4.91
N ASN A 139 -18.93 -10.63 6.15
CA ASN A 139 -19.58 -9.84 7.21
C ASN A 139 -18.57 -9.30 8.24
N VAL A 140 -17.53 -8.62 7.78
CA VAL A 140 -16.52 -8.00 8.67
C VAL A 140 -17.17 -6.99 9.63
N PRO A 141 -16.76 -6.94 10.92
CA PRO A 141 -17.22 -5.93 11.86
C PRO A 141 -17.03 -4.50 11.33
N TYR A 142 -18.03 -3.64 11.52
CA TYR A 142 -17.99 -2.28 10.96
C TYR A 142 -16.96 -1.39 11.62
N ARG A 143 -16.81 -1.52 12.94
CA ARG A 143 -15.82 -0.79 13.76
C ARG A 143 -15.12 -1.81 14.64
N ILE A 144 -13.82 -1.64 14.81
CA ILE A 144 -13.00 -2.50 15.67
C ILE A 144 -12.16 -1.59 16.57
N ARG A 145 -12.18 -1.85 17.88
CA ARG A 145 -11.27 -1.22 18.83
C ARG A 145 -9.97 -2.00 18.84
N VAL A 146 -8.87 -1.29 18.63
CA VAL A 146 -7.54 -1.84 18.45
C VAL A 146 -6.58 -1.06 19.32
N ARG A 147 -5.68 -1.76 20.00
CA ARG A 147 -4.53 -1.15 20.66
C ARG A 147 -3.31 -1.31 19.76
N LEU A 148 -2.69 -0.19 19.44
CA LEU A 148 -1.44 -0.12 18.70
C LEU A 148 -0.34 0.14 19.71
N SER A 149 0.60 -0.79 19.82
CA SER A 149 1.79 -0.63 20.66
C SER A 149 3.01 -0.62 19.75
N ARG A 150 3.73 0.51 19.70
CA ARG A 150 5.02 0.58 19.02
C ARG A 150 6.12 0.25 20.01
N LYS A 151 6.83 -0.86 19.77
CA LYS A 151 7.88 -1.40 20.63
C LYS A 151 9.22 -1.43 19.91
N ARG A 152 10.30 -1.46 20.68
CA ARG A 152 11.66 -1.70 20.14
C ARG A 152 11.80 -3.18 19.81
N ASN A 153 12.45 -3.46 18.69
CA ASN A 153 12.78 -4.84 18.34
C ASN A 153 14.01 -5.28 19.13
N GLU A 154 14.00 -6.51 19.64
CA GLU A 154 15.12 -7.12 20.35
C GLU A 154 16.05 -7.87 19.37
N ASP A 155 15.52 -8.28 18.21
CA ASP A 155 16.28 -9.00 17.20
C ASP A 155 17.18 -8.06 16.38
N GLU A 156 18.50 -8.31 16.42
CA GLU A 156 19.52 -7.54 15.69
C GLU A 156 19.45 -7.72 14.16
N ASP A 157 18.87 -8.84 13.69
CA ASP A 157 18.77 -9.19 12.27
C ASP A 157 17.74 -8.38 11.46
N SER A 158 16.93 -7.55 12.14
CA SER A 158 15.88 -6.78 11.48
C SER A 158 16.38 -5.41 11.00
N PRO A 159 16.03 -4.97 9.77
CA PRO A 159 16.42 -3.65 9.30
C PRO A 159 15.72 -2.50 10.04
N ASN A 160 14.66 -2.80 10.79
CA ASN A 160 13.82 -1.80 11.47
C ASN A 160 13.95 -1.93 12.98
N LYS A 161 14.43 -0.87 13.64
CA LYS A 161 14.56 -0.81 15.11
C LYS A 161 13.24 -0.86 15.87
N LEU A 162 12.13 -0.50 15.22
CA LEU A 162 10.80 -0.39 15.82
C LEU A 162 9.80 -1.22 15.03
N TYR A 163 8.93 -1.93 15.74
CA TYR A 163 7.77 -2.60 15.15
C TYR A 163 6.49 -2.14 15.87
N THR A 164 5.37 -2.22 15.16
CA THR A 164 4.05 -1.97 15.76
C THR A 164 3.32 -3.29 15.93
N LEU A 165 2.97 -3.64 17.16
CA LEU A 165 2.06 -4.73 17.49
C LEU A 165 0.63 -4.21 17.54
N VAL A 166 -0.26 -4.89 16.84
CA VAL A 166 -1.67 -4.53 16.73
C VAL A 166 -2.50 -5.58 17.46
N THR A 167 -3.07 -5.22 18.62
CA THR A 167 -3.86 -6.12 19.46
C THR A 167 -5.35 -5.74 19.46
N TYR A 168 -6.21 -6.73 19.67
CA TYR A 168 -7.66 -6.52 19.77
C TYR A 168 -8.07 -6.16 21.20
N VAL A 169 -8.84 -5.10 21.34
CA VAL A 169 -9.47 -4.72 22.61
C VAL A 169 -10.95 -5.14 22.55
N PRO A 170 -11.39 -6.11 23.37
CA PRO A 170 -12.79 -6.47 23.45
C PRO A 170 -13.57 -5.34 24.10
N VAL A 171 -14.56 -4.81 23.37
CA VAL A 171 -15.43 -3.73 23.86
C VAL A 171 -16.87 -4.04 23.49
N THR A 172 -17.79 -3.79 24.42
CA THR A 172 -19.23 -3.95 24.22
C THR A 172 -19.79 -2.89 23.25
N THR A 173 -19.40 -1.62 23.42
CA THR A 173 -19.85 -0.51 22.57
C THR A 173 -18.71 0.36 22.03
N CYS A 174 -18.66 0.56 20.72
CA CYS A 174 -17.67 1.43 20.05
C CYS A 174 -18.13 2.90 19.89
N LYS A 175 -19.24 3.31 20.53
CA LYS A 175 -19.79 4.68 20.45
C LYS A 175 -19.09 5.56 21.50
N GLY A 176 -18.86 6.85 21.18
CA GLY A 176 -18.24 7.82 22.10
C GLY A 176 -16.75 7.59 22.42
N LEU A 177 -16.17 6.45 22.06
CA LEU A 177 -14.76 6.17 22.33
C LEU A 177 -13.82 6.95 21.43
N GLN A 178 -13.12 7.91 22.02
CA GLN A 178 -12.04 8.66 21.39
C GLN A 178 -10.73 7.85 21.39
N THR A 179 -9.71 8.41 20.75
CA THR A 179 -8.35 7.87 20.80
C THR A 179 -7.76 8.14 22.18
N VAL A 180 -7.27 7.10 22.84
CA VAL A 180 -6.73 7.19 24.21
C VAL A 180 -5.29 6.71 24.18
N ASN A 181 -4.39 7.47 24.79
CA ASN A 181 -3.03 7.00 25.06
C ASN A 181 -3.11 6.03 26.25
N VAL A 182 -2.54 4.84 26.09
CA VAL A 182 -2.47 3.86 27.18
C VAL A 182 -1.04 3.81 27.65
N ASP A 183 -0.83 3.91 28.95
CA ASP A 183 0.47 3.74 29.55
C ASP A 183 0.68 2.24 29.84
N GLU A 184 1.80 1.68 29.39
CA GLU A 184 2.23 0.34 29.79
C GLU A 184 2.83 0.48 31.19
N ASN A 185 2.05 0.18 32.23
CA ASN A 185 2.52 0.02 33.61
C ASN A 185 3.01 -1.40 33.87
#